data_AF-A0A380G6X5-F1
#
_entry.id   AF-A0A380G6X5-F1
#
_cell.length_a   1.000
_cell.length_b   1.000
_cell.length_c   1.000
_cell.angle_alpha   90.00
_cell.angle_beta   90.00
_cell.angle_gamma   90.00
#
_symmetry.space_group_name_H-M   'P 1'
#
loop_
_entity.id
_entity.type
_entity.pdbx_description
1 polymer ?
#
loop_
_entity_poly.entity_id
_entity_poly.type
_entity_poly.pdbx_seq_one_letter_code
_entity_poly.pdbx_strand_id
1 'polypeptide(L)'
;MLQLLKNYFEKFFHDVYQQLFHQYLNRLDIKIQNIDSALSYLERKKCQMQMMIDRRTIELENKYIDLMHEYHLSSAKVIEGGDIHSIKNDLNQIEKEYAQLENYFLKLREDKGFMKRECDFVQSLMYAY
;
A
#
# COMPACT_ATOMS: atom_id res chain seq x y z
N MET A 1 45.90 36.77 -2.17
CA MET A 1 44.74 36.81 -1.25
C MET A 1 43.42 36.44 -1.93
N LEU A 2 43.01 37.11 -3.01
CA LEU A 2 41.74 36.79 -3.73
C LEU A 2 41.61 35.32 -4.18
N GLN A 3 42.68 34.72 -4.68
CA GLN A 3 42.70 33.32 -5.14
C GLN A 3 42.58 32.30 -3.99
N LEU A 4 43.17 32.60 -2.83
CA LEU A 4 43.04 31.77 -1.62
C LEU A 4 41.61 31.84 -1.06
N LEU A 5 41.02 33.04 -1.04
CA LEU A 5 39.62 33.23 -0.68
C LEU A 5 38.69 32.48 -1.63
N LYS A 6 38.92 32.55 -2.94
CA LYS A 6 38.14 31.81 -3.94
C LYS A 6 38.19 30.30 -3.70
N ASN A 7 39.38 29.72 -3.55
CA ASN A 7 39.52 28.28 -3.29
C ASN A 7 38.88 27.86 -1.96
N TYR A 8 38.97 28.72 -0.94
CA TYR A 8 38.32 28.47 0.35
C TYR A 8 36.79 28.45 0.20
N PHE A 9 36.21 29.42 -0.50
CA PHE A 9 34.78 29.45 -0.77
C PHE A 9 34.33 28.27 -1.61
N GLU A 10 35.05 27.91 -2.67
CA GLU A 10 34.75 26.73 -3.49
C GLU A 10 34.71 25.45 -2.65
N LYS A 11 35.72 25.25 -1.79
CA LYS A 11 35.76 24.10 -0.89
C LYS A 11 34.62 24.13 0.13
N PHE A 12 34.36 25.28 0.74
CA PHE A 12 33.27 25.45 1.70
C PHE A 12 31.90 25.15 1.07
N PHE A 13 31.63 25.69 -0.12
CA PHE A 13 30.39 25.41 -0.84
C PHE A 13 30.26 23.95 -1.24
N HIS A 14 31.35 23.31 -1.69
CA HIS A 14 31.36 21.88 -1.99
C HIS A 14 31.03 21.05 -0.75
N ASP A 15 31.68 21.33 0.40
CA ASP A 15 31.44 20.61 1.65
C ASP A 15 29.98 20.78 2.13
N VAL A 16 29.44 22.00 2.07
CA VAL A 16 28.04 22.29 2.43
C VAL A 16 27.07 21.59 1.46
N TYR A 17 27.34 21.63 0.16
CA TYR A 17 26.54 20.98 -0.87
C TYR A 17 26.47 19.47 -0.62
N GLN A 18 27.62 18.83 -0.45
CA GLN A 18 27.72 17.40 -0.15
C GLN A 18 26.96 17.04 1.12
N GLN A 19 27.12 17.80 2.21
CA GLN A 19 26.39 17.54 3.46
C GLN A 19 24.88 17.64 3.29
N LEU A 20 24.37 18.67 2.59
CA LEU A 20 22.94 18.86 2.38
C LEU A 20 22.32 17.71 1.61
N PHE A 21 22.95 17.25 0.53
CA PHE A 21 22.43 16.13 -0.25
C PHE A 21 22.50 14.80 0.49
N HIS A 22 23.56 14.52 1.24
CA HIS A 22 23.61 13.34 2.10
C HIS A 22 22.49 13.33 3.14
N GLN A 23 22.24 14.47 3.79
CA GLN A 23 21.13 14.59 4.75
C GLN A 23 19.77 14.38 4.07
N TYR A 24 19.60 14.90 2.86
CA TYR A 24 18.38 14.75 2.10
C TYR A 24 18.15 13.29 1.65
N LEU A 25 19.19 12.62 1.13
CA LEU A 25 19.16 11.20 0.80
C LEU A 25 18.79 10.35 2.01
N ASN A 26 19.42 10.59 3.16
CA ASN A 26 19.07 9.88 4.40
C ASN A 26 17.59 10.03 4.78
N ARG A 27 17.01 11.23 4.58
CA ARG A 27 15.58 11.45 4.82
C ARG A 27 14.69 10.68 3.84
N LEU A 28 15.08 10.61 2.56
CA LEU A 28 14.37 9.84 1.56
C LEU A 28 14.44 8.33 1.86
N ASP A 29 15.61 7.83 2.24
CA ASP A 29 15.79 6.41 2.61
C ASP A 29 14.91 6.02 3.80
N ILE A 30 14.84 6.83 4.85
CA ILE A 30 13.94 6.61 5.99
C ILE A 30 12.48 6.57 5.53
N LYS A 31 12.07 7.49 4.64
CA LYS A 31 10.71 7.47 4.08
C LYS A 31 10.43 6.20 3.28
N ILE A 32 11.37 5.75 2.45
CA ILE A 32 11.24 4.52 1.67
C ILE A 32 11.10 3.31 2.60
N GLN A 33 11.91 3.23 3.66
CA GLN A 33 11.81 2.15 4.66
C GLN A 33 10.47 2.16 5.40
N ASN A 34 9.94 3.34 5.72
CA ASN A 34 8.61 3.47 6.32
C ASN A 34 7.51 3.01 5.36
N ILE A 35 7.61 3.36 4.07
CA ILE A 35 6.67 2.88 3.05
C ILE A 35 6.77 1.35 2.90
N ASP A 36 7.97 0.78 2.95
CA ASP A 36 8.17 -0.67 2.90
C ASP A 36 7.52 -1.41 4.08
N SER A 37 7.66 -0.84 5.27
CA SER A 37 7.00 -1.36 6.47
C SER A 37 5.48 -1.29 6.33
N ALA A 38 4.96 -0.17 5.82
CA ALA A 38 3.53 0.01 5.58
C ALA A 38 3.00 -0.97 4.52
N LEU A 39 3.68 -1.12 3.38
CA LEU A 39 3.31 -2.07 2.32
C LEU A 39 3.26 -3.50 2.87
N SER A 40 4.28 -3.92 3.63
CA SER A 40 4.34 -5.24 4.26
C SER A 40 3.16 -5.50 5.20
N TYR A 41 2.77 -4.48 5.98
CA TYR A 41 1.59 -4.57 6.84
C TYR A 41 0.29 -4.67 6.04
N LEU A 42 0.13 -3.82 5.01
CA LEU A 42 -1.06 -3.80 4.17
C LEU A 42 -1.24 -5.12 3.40
N GLU A 43 -0.16 -5.73 2.94
CA GLU A 43 -0.19 -7.03 2.27
C GLU A 43 -0.72 -8.14 3.19
N ARG A 44 -0.28 -8.17 4.45
CA ARG A 44 -0.83 -9.08 5.47
C ARG A 44 -2.31 -8.81 5.72
N LYS A 45 -2.70 -7.54 5.85
CA LYS A 45 -4.10 -7.16 6.06
C LYS A 45 -4.98 -7.56 4.88
N LYS A 46 -4.52 -7.39 3.65
CA LYS A 46 -5.21 -7.87 2.44
C LYS A 46 -5.45 -9.37 2.47
N CYS A 47 -4.43 -10.15 2.81
CA CYS A 47 -4.55 -11.60 2.94
C CYS A 47 -5.60 -12.00 4.00
N GLN A 48 -5.58 -11.35 5.16
CA GLN A 48 -6.59 -11.59 6.20
C GLN A 48 -8.01 -11.26 5.72
N MET A 49 -8.19 -10.15 5.01
CA MET A 49 -9.50 -9.76 4.47
C MET A 49 -9.99 -10.74 3.39
N GLN A 50 -9.09 -11.25 2.53
CA GLN A 50 -9.43 -12.31 1.57
C GLN A 50 -9.94 -13.56 2.30
N MET A 51 -9.25 -14.00 3.36
CA MET A 51 -9.72 -15.14 4.15
C MET A 51 -11.11 -14.89 4.79
N MET A 52 -11.40 -13.65 5.19
CA MET A 52 -12.73 -13.29 5.70
C MET A 52 -13.80 -13.35 4.62
N ILE A 53 -13.50 -12.86 3.42
CA ILE A 53 -14.38 -12.95 2.24
C ILE A 53 -14.65 -14.42 1.94
N ASP A 54 -13.61 -15.24 1.79
CA ASP A 54 -13.74 -16.68 1.48
C ASP A 54 -14.61 -17.40 2.51
N ARG A 55 -14.36 -17.14 3.80
CA ARG A 55 -15.14 -17.73 4.89
C ARG A 55 -16.62 -17.34 4.81
N ARG A 56 -16.92 -16.06 4.58
CA ARG A 56 -18.30 -15.57 4.49
C ARG A 56 -19.00 -16.06 3.22
N THR A 57 -18.27 -16.23 2.12
CA THR A 57 -18.78 -16.82 0.88
C THR A 57 -19.17 -18.27 1.11
N ILE A 58 -18.32 -19.07 1.76
CA ILE A 58 -18.65 -20.46 2.14
C ILE A 58 -19.87 -20.51 3.06
N GLU A 59 -19.95 -19.62 4.05
CA GLU A 59 -21.11 -19.53 4.95
C GLU A 59 -22.40 -19.22 4.19
N LEU A 60 -22.34 -18.32 3.21
CA LEU A 60 -23.46 -17.99 2.34
C LEU A 60 -23.91 -19.20 1.50
N GLU A 61 -22.95 -19.90 0.89
CA GLU A 61 -23.20 -21.10 0.09
C GLU A 61 -23.86 -22.20 0.93
N ASN A 62 -23.32 -22.47 2.12
CA ASN A 62 -23.88 -23.45 3.05
C ASN A 62 -25.32 -23.07 3.45
N LYS A 63 -25.58 -21.78 3.73
CA LYS A 63 -26.92 -21.32 4.08
C LYS A 63 -27.91 -21.53 2.92
N TYR A 64 -27.49 -21.32 1.68
CA TYR A 64 -28.33 -21.64 0.52
C TYR A 64 -28.62 -23.14 0.41
N ILE A 65 -27.63 -24.01 0.67
CA ILE A 65 -27.81 -25.46 0.66
C ILE A 65 -28.82 -25.89 1.72
N ASP A 66 -28.69 -25.38 2.95
CA ASP A 66 -29.59 -25.70 4.06
C ASP A 66 -31.04 -25.31 3.73
N LEU A 67 -31.25 -24.09 3.20
CA LEU A 67 -32.58 -23.62 2.84
C LEU A 67 -33.15 -24.39 1.64
N MET A 68 -32.34 -24.75 0.64
CA MET A 68 -32.81 -25.61 -0.46
C MET A 68 -33.27 -26.97 0.05
N HIS A 69 -32.54 -27.57 1.00
CA HIS A 69 -32.93 -28.83 1.61
C HIS A 69 -34.21 -28.70 2.45
N GLU A 70 -34.33 -27.67 3.28
CA GLU A 70 -35.49 -27.43 4.16
C GLU A 70 -36.79 -27.23 3.36
N TYR A 71 -36.73 -26.44 2.27
CA TYR A 71 -37.90 -26.14 1.45
C TYR A 71 -38.09 -27.08 0.25
N HIS A 72 -37.29 -28.16 0.15
CA HIS A 72 -37.26 -29.09 -1.00
C HIS A 72 -37.16 -28.37 -2.37
N LEU A 73 -36.40 -27.28 -2.41
CA LEU A 73 -36.22 -26.47 -3.61
C LEU A 73 -35.09 -27.04 -4.47
N SER A 74 -35.31 -27.08 -5.77
CA SER A 74 -34.29 -27.47 -6.76
C SER A 74 -33.36 -26.32 -7.15
N SER A 75 -33.63 -25.09 -6.70
CA SER A 75 -32.83 -23.92 -7.04
C SER A 75 -32.80 -22.84 -5.94
N ALA A 76 -31.60 -22.36 -5.64
CA ALA A 76 -31.35 -21.27 -4.70
C ALA A 76 -31.82 -19.89 -5.21
N LYS A 77 -32.13 -19.74 -6.51
CA LYS A 77 -32.53 -18.45 -7.12
C LYS A 77 -33.80 -17.82 -6.52
N VAL A 78 -34.61 -18.62 -5.82
CA VAL A 78 -35.89 -18.20 -5.25
C VAL A 78 -35.76 -17.90 -3.75
N ILE A 79 -34.59 -18.12 -3.15
CA ILE A 79 -34.40 -18.06 -1.70
C ILE A 79 -33.92 -16.66 -1.31
N GLU A 80 -34.84 -15.88 -0.76
CA GLU A 80 -34.55 -14.64 -0.05
C GLU A 80 -34.88 -14.81 1.43
N GLY A 81 -33.93 -14.44 2.30
CA GLY A 81 -34.09 -14.52 3.75
C GLY A 81 -33.22 -13.50 4.46
N GLY A 82 -33.64 -13.07 5.64
CA GLY A 82 -32.92 -12.05 6.43
C GLY A 82 -31.45 -12.41 6.67
N ASP A 83 -31.16 -13.68 6.97
CA ASP A 83 -29.80 -14.19 7.16
C ASP A 83 -28.95 -14.10 5.89
N ILE A 84 -29.51 -14.46 4.72
CA ILE A 84 -28.82 -14.36 3.42
C ILE A 84 -28.49 -12.90 3.12
N HIS A 85 -29.43 -11.99 3.37
CA HIS A 85 -29.21 -10.56 3.15
C HIS A 85 -28.14 -10.00 4.09
N SER A 86 -28.13 -10.44 5.35
CA SER A 86 -27.09 -10.07 6.32
C SER A 86 -25.71 -10.52 5.86
N ILE A 87 -25.53 -11.79 5.46
CA ILE A 87 -24.23 -12.30 5.01
C ILE A 87 -23.77 -11.58 3.72
N LYS A 88 -24.69 -11.29 2.79
CA LYS A 88 -24.38 -10.50 1.58
C LYS A 88 -23.94 -9.08 1.92
N ASN A 89 -24.59 -8.43 2.89
CA ASN A 89 -24.21 -7.08 3.31
C ASN A 89 -22.83 -7.07 3.98
N ASP A 90 -22.53 -8.06 4.82
CA ASP A 90 -21.20 -8.26 5.41
C ASP A 90 -20.13 -8.44 4.31
N LEU A 91 -20.40 -9.30 3.33
CA LEU A 91 -19.50 -9.51 2.18
C LEU A 91 -19.25 -8.21 1.41
N ASN A 92 -20.32 -7.50 1.02
CA ASN A 92 -20.22 -6.23 0.31
C ASN A 92 -19.37 -5.21 1.07
N GLN A 93 -19.52 -5.15 2.40
CA GLN A 93 -18.76 -4.23 3.24
C GLN A 93 -17.27 -4.60 3.26
N ILE A 94 -16.94 -5.89 3.47
CA ILE A 94 -15.54 -6.36 3.49
C ILE A 94 -14.88 -6.17 2.13
N GLU A 95 -15.58 -6.48 1.03
CA GLU A 95 -15.09 -6.30 -0.34
C GLU A 95 -14.84 -4.83 -0.67
N LYS A 96 -15.74 -3.93 -0.25
CA LYS A 96 -15.55 -2.48 -0.40
C LYS A 96 -14.31 -2.00 0.34
N GLU A 97 -14.13 -2.42 1.59
CA GLU A 97 -12.94 -2.08 2.36
C GLU A 97 -11.67 -2.66 1.73
N TYR A 98 -11.74 -3.89 1.19
CA TYR A 98 -10.63 -4.52 0.49
C TYR A 98 -10.23 -3.71 -0.76
N ALA A 99 -11.20 -3.28 -1.57
CA ALA A 99 -10.95 -2.46 -2.76
C ALA A 99 -10.31 -1.10 -2.39
N GLN A 100 -10.75 -0.48 -1.31
CA GLN A 100 -10.13 0.75 -0.79
C GLN A 100 -8.69 0.52 -0.34
N LEU A 101 -8.43 -0.61 0.34
CA LEU A 101 -7.10 -1.01 0.78
C LEU A 101 -6.17 -1.28 -0.40
N GLU A 102 -6.67 -1.93 -1.47
CA GLU A 102 -5.92 -2.19 -2.70
C GLU A 102 -5.48 -0.88 -3.37
N ASN A 103 -6.42 0.06 -3.52
CA ASN A 103 -6.12 1.36 -4.12
C ASN A 103 -5.06 2.12 -3.33
N TYR A 104 -5.15 2.10 -1.99
CA TYR A 104 -4.16 2.73 -1.13
C TYR A 104 -2.79 2.04 -1.23
N PHE A 105 -2.76 0.71 -1.29
CA PHE A 105 -1.54 -0.07 -1.48
C PHE A 105 -0.84 0.27 -2.81
N LEU A 106 -1.59 0.35 -3.90
CA LEU A 106 -1.06 0.73 -5.22
C LEU A 106 -0.49 2.14 -5.20
N LYS A 107 -1.20 3.10 -4.61
CA LYS A 107 -0.72 4.48 -4.49
C LYS A 107 0.59 4.57 -3.69
N LEU A 108 0.69 3.88 -2.56
CA LEU A 108 1.93 3.84 -1.77
C LEU A 108 3.11 3.23 -2.57
N ARG A 109 2.83 2.24 -3.41
CA ARG A 109 3.84 1.64 -4.28
C ARG A 109 4.33 2.62 -5.35
N GLU A 110 3.42 3.41 -5.92
CA GLU A 110 3.77 4.50 -6.84
C GLU A 110 4.60 5.59 -6.15
N ASP A 111 4.19 6.02 -4.95
CA ASP A 111 4.92 7.00 -4.14
C ASP A 111 6.35 6.52 -3.84
N LYS A 112 6.52 5.24 -3.48
CA LYS A 112 7.84 4.61 -3.32
C LYS A 112 8.67 4.70 -4.59
N GLY A 113 8.06 4.43 -5.75
CA GLY A 113 8.73 4.52 -7.05
C GLY A 113 9.14 5.94 -7.41
N PHE A 114 8.34 6.94 -7.02
CA PHE A 114 8.70 8.36 -7.16
C PHE A 114 9.91 8.70 -6.27
N MET A 115 9.88 8.35 -4.98
CA MET A 115 10.98 8.65 -4.05
C MET A 115 12.30 7.99 -4.47
N LYS A 116 12.26 6.78 -5.02
CA LYS A 116 13.46 6.13 -5.56
C LYS A 116 14.08 6.92 -6.73
N ARG A 117 13.25 7.38 -7.66
CA ARG A 117 13.73 8.24 -8.77
C ARG A 117 14.29 9.56 -8.26
N GLU A 118 13.73 10.10 -7.19
CA GLU A 118 14.26 11.30 -6.53
C GLU A 118 15.63 11.04 -5.89
N CYS A 119 15.83 9.89 -5.24
CA CYS A 119 17.16 9.46 -4.77
C CYS A 119 18.17 9.36 -5.92
N ASP A 120 17.81 8.69 -7.01
CA ASP A 120 18.69 8.51 -8.18
C ASP A 120 19.09 9.86 -8.78
N PHE A 121 18.13 10.79 -8.86
CA PHE A 121 18.36 12.15 -9.35
C PHE A 121 19.32 12.93 -8.45
N VAL A 122 19.10 12.89 -7.14
CA VAL A 122 19.98 13.55 -6.16
C VAL A 122 21.38 12.99 -6.21
N GLN A 123 21.53 11.66 -6.27
CA GLN A 123 22.84 11.02 -6.41
C GLN A 123 23.54 11.47 -7.70
N SER A 124 22.81 11.57 -8.81
CA SER A 124 23.36 12.08 -10.08
C SER A 124 23.86 13.52 -9.94
N LEU A 125 23.13 14.39 -9.23
CA LEU A 125 23.56 15.76 -8.94
C LEU A 125 24.80 15.84 -8.05
N MET A 126 25.00 14.86 -7.16
CA MET A 126 26.19 14.77 -6.31
C MET A 126 27.44 14.30 -7.06
N TYR A 127 27.28 13.48 -8.11
CA TYR A 127 28.40 13.02 -8.94
C TYR A 127 28.76 14.01 -10.07
N ALA A 128 27.87 14.93 -10.39
CA ALA A 128 28.08 15.95 -11.42
C ALA A 128 28.89 17.17 -10.94
N TYR A 129 29.08 17.33 -9.62
CA TYR A 129 29.77 18.45 -8.95
C TYR A 129 30.86 17.95 -7.99
#